data_AF-A0A7X2MBJ7-F1
#
_entry.id   AF-A0A7X2MBJ7-F1
#
_cell.length_a   1.000
_cell.length_b   1.000
_cell.length_c   1.000
_cell.angle_alpha   90.00
_cell.angle_beta   90.00
_cell.angle_gamma   90.00
#
_symmetry.space_group_name_H-M   'P 1'
#
loop_
_entity.id
_entity.type
_entity.pdbx_description
1 polymer ?
#
loop_
_entity_poly.entity_id
_entity_poly.type
_entity_poly.pdbx_seq_one_letter_code
_entity_poly.pdbx_strand_id
1 'polypeptide(L)'
;MELTGKMEEFMNDLIGERMEQVYQEKDGQQYDPFNEKLEMKLQKIFQKLSDKQRTILFDYMTETSNKCSDLNEFYYRMGLRDGLMLKEVIQVMLDALTV
;
A
#
# COMPACT_ATOMS: atom_id res chain seq x y z
N MET A 1 8.80 24.26 2.36
CA MET A 1 9.42 23.71 3.58
C MET A 1 10.26 22.53 3.16
N GLU A 2 11.56 22.54 3.43
CA GLU A 2 12.34 21.30 3.36
C GLU A 2 11.85 20.39 4.47
N LEU A 3 11.41 19.17 4.13
CA LEU A 3 11.18 18.16 5.14
C LEU A 3 12.55 17.78 5.73
N THR A 4 12.67 17.84 7.05
CA THR A 4 13.81 17.24 7.73
C THR A 4 13.74 15.72 7.57
N GLY A 5 14.86 15.00 7.49
CA GLY A 5 14.85 13.54 7.27
C GLY A 5 14.00 12.75 8.29
N LYS A 6 13.92 13.22 9.54
CA LYS A 6 13.03 12.65 10.57
C LYS A 6 11.54 12.78 10.25
N MET A 7 11.17 13.86 9.54
CA MET A 7 9.80 14.10 9.14
C MET A 7 9.42 13.28 7.92
N GLU A 8 10.38 12.98 7.02
CA GLU A 8 10.16 12.01 5.93
C GLU A 8 9.95 10.61 6.48
N GLU A 9 10.79 10.17 7.43
CA GLU A 9 10.67 8.86 8.09
C GLU A 9 9.31 8.71 8.78
N PHE A 10 8.91 9.68 9.61
CA PHE A 10 7.60 9.68 10.26
C PHE A 10 6.43 9.61 9.26
N MET A 11 6.53 10.34 8.14
CA MET A 11 5.49 10.31 7.10
C MET A 11 5.44 8.96 6.39
N ASN A 12 6.59 8.32 6.16
CA ASN A 12 6.65 6.99 5.56
C ASN A 12 6.04 5.94 6.49
N ASP A 13 6.36 5.99 7.78
CA ASP A 13 5.80 5.09 8.79
C ASP A 13 4.27 5.25 8.87
N LEU A 14 3.78 6.49 8.93
CA LEU A 14 2.34 6.78 8.98
C LEU A 14 1.60 6.27 7.75
N ILE A 15 2.19 6.42 6.55
CA ILE A 15 1.61 5.89 5.31
C ILE A 15 1.59 4.36 5.35
N GLY A 16 2.67 3.73 5.82
CA GLY A 16 2.76 2.28 5.99
C GLY A 16 1.68 1.74 6.92
N GLU A 17 1.52 2.34 8.11
CA GLU A 17 0.47 1.94 9.07
C GLU A 17 -0.93 2.09 8.50
N ARG A 18 -1.21 3.18 7.77
CA ARG A 18 -2.54 3.41 7.17
C ARG A 18 -2.81 2.44 6.02
N MET A 19 -1.80 2.10 5.23
CA MET A 19 -1.90 1.06 4.23
C MET A 19 -2.22 -0.30 4.86
N GLU A 20 -1.54 -0.66 5.96
CA GLU A 20 -1.81 -1.90 6.69
C GLU A 20 -3.25 -1.96 7.22
N GLN A 21 -3.77 -0.86 7.78
CA GLN A 21 -5.17 -0.78 8.22
C GLN A 21 -6.16 -1.02 7.07
N VAL A 22 -5.93 -0.41 5.90
CA VAL A 22 -6.79 -0.61 4.71
C VAL A 22 -6.72 -2.04 4.21
N TYR A 23 -5.56 -2.71 4.31
CA TYR A 23 -5.47 -4.12 3.98
C TYR A 23 -6.24 -4.99 4.96
N GLN A 24 -6.32 -4.64 6.25
CA GLN A 24 -7.04 -5.46 7.23
C GLN A 24 -8.56 -5.18 7.30
N GLU A 25 -9.02 -4.02 6.84
CA GLU A 25 -10.43 -3.63 6.85
C GLU A 25 -11.00 -3.56 5.43
N LYS A 26 -11.89 -4.50 5.07
CA LYS A 26 -12.65 -4.44 3.82
C LYS A 26 -14.14 -4.32 4.13
N ASP A 27 -14.70 -3.13 3.92
CA ASP A 27 -16.13 -2.84 4.15
C ASP A 27 -16.63 -3.26 5.55
N GLY A 28 -15.80 -3.09 6.57
CA GLY A 28 -16.09 -3.47 7.96
C GLY A 28 -15.94 -4.96 8.27
N GLN A 29 -15.48 -5.78 7.32
CA GLN A 29 -15.06 -7.15 7.56
C GLN A 29 -13.54 -7.19 7.78
N GLN A 30 -13.11 -8.04 8.72
CA GLN A 30 -11.71 -8.40 8.85
C GLN A 30 -11.30 -9.14 7.58
N TYR A 31 -10.51 -8.47 6.75
CA TYR A 31 -9.85 -9.12 5.64
C TYR A 31 -8.82 -10.08 6.22
N ASP A 32 -8.84 -11.33 5.77
CA ASP A 32 -7.75 -12.26 6.04
C ASP A 32 -6.69 -12.06 4.95
N PRO A 33 -5.60 -11.29 5.21
CA PRO A 33 -4.55 -11.09 4.23
C PRO A 33 -3.81 -12.39 3.91
N PHE A 34 -3.98 -13.42 4.74
CA PHE A 34 -3.28 -14.69 4.62
C PHE A 34 -4.27 -15.83 4.40
N ASN A 35 -4.61 -16.10 3.14
CA ASN A 35 -5.42 -17.26 2.80
C ASN A 35 -4.64 -18.57 3.00
N GLU A 36 -4.67 -19.09 4.22
CA GLU A 36 -3.93 -20.28 4.66
C GLU A 36 -4.18 -21.48 3.72
N LYS A 37 -5.43 -21.68 3.28
CA LYS A 37 -5.79 -22.78 2.35
C LYS A 37 -5.10 -22.64 1.01
N LEU A 38 -4.95 -21.42 0.51
CA LEU A 38 -4.27 -21.16 -0.76
C LEU A 38 -2.76 -21.33 -0.61
N GLU A 39 -2.19 -20.82 0.49
CA GLU A 39 -0.77 -20.97 0.80
C GLU A 39 -0.37 -22.45 0.90
N MET A 40 -1.16 -23.27 1.60
CA MET A 40 -0.92 -24.72 1.66
C MET A 40 -0.95 -25.39 0.28
N LYS A 41 -1.81 -24.94 -0.64
CA LYS A 41 -1.85 -25.47 -2.02
C LYS A 41 -0.60 -25.06 -2.79
N LEU A 42 -0.18 -23.80 -2.65
CA LEU A 42 1.02 -23.27 -3.28
C LEU A 42 2.29 -24.01 -2.80
N GLN A 43 2.43 -24.22 -1.49
CA GLN A 43 3.54 -24.98 -0.92
C GLN A 43 3.62 -26.41 -1.45
N LYS A 44 2.48 -27.11 -1.59
CA LYS A 44 2.43 -28.46 -2.18
C LYS A 44 2.87 -28.48 -3.65
N ILE A 45 2.62 -27.40 -4.39
CA ILE A 45 3.13 -27.26 -5.77
C ILE A 45 4.65 -27.05 -5.73
N PHE A 46 5.14 -26.14 -4.87
CA PHE A 46 6.57 -25.87 -4.75
C PHE A 46 7.40 -27.10 -4.41
N GLN A 47 6.89 -28.00 -3.55
CA GLN A 47 7.55 -29.27 -3.21
C GLN A 47 7.81 -30.18 -4.42
N LYS A 48 7.01 -30.06 -5.50
CA LYS A 48 7.15 -30.89 -6.70
C LYS A 48 8.06 -30.27 -7.77
N LEU A 49 8.46 -29.02 -7.60
CA LEU A 49 9.30 -28.29 -8.55
C LEU A 49 10.78 -28.56 -8.27
N SER A 50 11.59 -28.54 -9.33
CA SER A 50 13.05 -28.47 -9.19
C SER A 50 13.48 -27.14 -8.55
N ASP A 51 14.65 -27.12 -7.92
CA ASP A 51 15.17 -25.91 -7.27
C ASP A 51 15.23 -24.72 -8.23
N LYS A 52 15.70 -24.94 -9.46
CA LYS A 52 15.75 -23.89 -10.50
C LYS A 52 14.36 -23.32 -10.82
N GLN A 53 13.35 -24.18 -10.95
CA GLN A 53 11.97 -23.73 -11.21
C GLN A 53 11.39 -22.98 -10.01
N ARG A 54 11.66 -23.46 -8.79
CA ARG A 54 11.24 -22.81 -7.56
C ARG A 54 11.82 -21.41 -7.44
N THR A 55 13.12 -21.24 -7.68
CA THR A 55 13.80 -19.93 -7.66
C THR A 55 13.18 -18.96 -8.66
N ILE A 56 13.01 -19.36 -9.93
CA ILE A 56 12.43 -18.49 -10.96
C ILE A 56 11.03 -18.00 -10.56
N LEU A 57 10.19 -18.91 -10.06
CA LEU A 57 8.83 -18.56 -9.64
C LEU A 57 8.83 -17.68 -8.38
N PHE A 58 9.68 -17.98 -7.41
CA PHE A 58 9.81 -17.18 -6.20
C PHE A 58 10.23 -15.74 -6.54
N ASP A 59 11.28 -15.57 -7.35
CA ASP A 59 11.76 -14.25 -7.77
C ASP A 59 10.67 -13.47 -8.51
N TYR A 60 9.96 -14.11 -9.44
CA TYR A 60 8.86 -13.48 -10.17
C TYR A 60 7.71 -13.04 -9.25
N MET A 61 7.32 -13.88 -8.29
CA MET A 61 6.26 -13.55 -7.33
C MET A 61 6.70 -12.39 -6.42
N THR A 62 7.93 -12.41 -5.92
CA THR A 62 8.49 -11.34 -5.08
C THR A 62 8.53 -10.02 -5.85
N GLU A 63 9.06 -10.03 -7.08
CA GLU A 63 9.13 -8.80 -7.89
C GLU A 63 7.74 -8.25 -8.22
N THR A 64 6.79 -9.13 -8.55
CA THR A 64 5.40 -8.73 -8.83
C THR A 64 4.74 -8.15 -7.57
N SER A 65 4.93 -8.80 -6.42
CA SER A 65 4.38 -8.33 -5.14
C SER A 65 4.95 -6.97 -4.76
N ASN A 66 6.26 -6.77 -4.90
CA ASN A 66 6.91 -5.50 -4.63
C ASN A 66 6.37 -4.40 -5.55
N LYS A 67 6.28 -4.66 -6.86
CA LYS A 67 5.70 -3.70 -7.83
C LYS A 67 4.25 -3.33 -7.50
N CYS A 68 3.44 -4.29 -7.06
CA CYS A 68 2.07 -4.02 -6.63
C CYS A 68 2.06 -3.14 -5.36
N SER A 69 2.96 -3.38 -4.41
CA SER A 69 3.08 -2.57 -3.20
C SER A 69 3.52 -1.15 -3.52
N ASP A 70 4.57 -0.98 -4.33
CA ASP A 70 5.08 0.33 -4.76
C ASP A 70 3.98 1.15 -5.46
N LEU A 71 3.20 0.49 -6.33
CA LEU A 71 2.11 1.13 -7.06
C LEU A 71 0.96 1.55 -6.13
N ASN A 72 0.61 0.72 -5.16
CA ASN A 72 -0.43 1.07 -4.18
C ASN A 72 0.01 2.24 -3.29
N GLU A 73 1.26 2.24 -2.83
CA GLU A 73 1.82 3.35 -2.07
C GLU A 73 1.81 4.65 -2.89
N PHE A 74 2.21 4.57 -4.17
CA PHE A 74 2.15 5.70 -5.08
C PHE A 74 0.75 6.30 -5.19
N TYR A 75 -0.28 5.46 -5.39
CA TYR A 75 -1.67 5.94 -5.46
C TYR A 75 -2.16 6.53 -4.13
N TYR A 76 -1.76 5.95 -2.99
CA TYR A 76 -2.12 6.48 -1.68
C TYR A 76 -1.53 7.89 -1.48
N ARG A 77 -0.25 8.07 -1.81
CA ARG A 77 0.43 9.37 -1.75
C ARG A 77 -0.19 10.40 -2.68
N MET A 78 -0.54 10.01 -3.91
CA MET A 78 -1.24 10.89 -4.84
C MET A 78 -2.61 11.30 -4.30
N GLY A 79 -3.42 10.35 -3.84
CA GLY A 79 -4.75 10.63 -3.28
C GLY A 79 -4.69 11.55 -2.06
N LEU A 80 -3.70 11.36 -1.18
CA LEU A 80 -3.49 12.25 -0.03
C LEU A 80 -3.14 13.67 -0.48
N ARG A 81 -2.22 13.81 -1.45
CA ARG A 81 -1.83 15.10 -2.01
C ARG A 81 -3.03 15.83 -2.63
N ASP A 82 -3.79 15.14 -3.46
CA ASP A 82 -4.96 15.71 -4.12
C ASP A 82 -6.03 16.12 -3.11
N GLY A 83 -6.24 15.30 -2.07
CA GLY A 83 -7.15 15.62 -0.96
C GLY A 83 -6.75 16.88 -0.17
N LEU A 84 -5.45 17.06 0.09
CA LEU A 84 -4.93 18.27 0.73
C LEU A 84 -5.12 19.51 -0.15
N MET A 85 -4.81 19.40 -1.44
CA MET A 85 -5.04 20.48 -2.40
C MET A 85 -6.52 20.85 -2.50
N LEU A 86 -7.42 19.86 -2.54
CA LEU A 86 -8.85 20.09 -2.58
C LEU A 86 -9.33 20.84 -1.32
N LYS A 87 -8.84 20.47 -0.15
CA LYS A 87 -9.14 21.16 1.12
C LYS A 87 -8.72 22.64 1.06
N GLU A 88 -7.53 22.94 0.56
CA GLU A 88 -7.05 24.32 0.42
C GLU A 88 -7.92 25.13 -0.53
N VAL A 89 -8.26 24.56 -1.69
CA VAL A 89 -9.15 25.21 -2.68
C VAL A 89 -10.52 25.50 -2.09
N ILE A 90 -11.10 24.55 -1.35
CA ILE A 90 -12.39 24.75 -0.67
C ILE A 90 -12.29 25.88 0.36
N GLN A 91 -11.20 25.93 1.14
CA GLN A 91 -11.02 26.99 2.13
C GLN A 91 -10.97 28.37 1.47
N VAL A 92 -10.20 28.52 0.38
CA VAL A 92 -10.13 29.77 -0.38
C VAL A 92 -11.50 30.19 -0.92
N MET A 93 -12.30 29.24 -1.41
CA MET A 93 -13.66 29.51 -1.87
C MET A 93 -14.57 29.98 -0.73
N LEU A 94 -14.50 29.35 0.45
CA LEU A 94 -15.30 29.73 1.62
C LEU A 94 -14.93 31.12 2.14
N ASP A 95 -13.63 31.42 2.19
CA ASP A 95 -13.13 32.73 2.60
C ASP A 95 -13.62 33.82 1.64
N ALA A 96 -13.62 33.56 0.33
CA ALA A 96 -14.14 34.50 -0.67
C ALA A 96 -15.66 34.74 -0.56
N LEU A 97 -16.42 33.80 0.00
CA LEU A 97 -17.87 33.91 0.20
C LEU A 97 -18.27 34.54 1.54
N THR A 98 -17.31 34.74 2.45
CA THR A 98 -17.54 35.31 3.78
C THR A 98 -17.04 36.76 3.92
N VAL A 99 -16.61 37.36 2.80
CA VAL A 99 -16.32 38.80 2.62
C VAL A 99 -17.53 39.49 2.02
#